data_AF-A0AA86E286-F1
#
_entry.id   AF-A0AA86E286-F1
#
_cell.length_a   1.000
_cell.length_b   1.000
_cell.length_c   1.000
_cell.angle_alpha   90.00
_cell.angle_beta   90.00
_cell.angle_gamma   90.00
#
_symmetry.space_group_name_H-M   'P 1'
#
loop_
_entity.id
_entity.type
_entity.pdbx_description
1 polymer ?
#
loop_
_entity_poly.entity_id
_entity_poly.type
_entity_poly.pdbx_seq_one_letter_code
_entity_poly.pdbx_strand_id
1 'polypeptide(L)'
;MIFKSIQTKIVLIAGLCLISAVILLVGYGLYSSKSTQDVVSSEVSSLLTELNMERLQNLAGEQSGTIQAELALALDAARTMANTFEVSKFKPKDGKGALDIGRDQLNAILLNVLKRNTSFNGTYSCWEPNAIDGADENFRVNKDGNNPTTGRFTPLLDT
;
A
#
# COMPACT_ATOMS: atom_id res chain seq x y z
N MET A 1 -17.59 -78.88 33.68
CA MET A 1 -18.61 -78.94 34.75
C MET A 1 -19.85 -78.23 34.27
N ILE A 2 -20.98 -78.93 34.22
CA ILE A 2 -22.20 -78.53 33.51
C ILE A 2 -23.01 -77.61 34.44
N PHE A 3 -23.14 -76.33 34.07
CA PHE A 3 -23.86 -75.31 34.83
C PHE A 3 -25.36 -75.67 34.97
N LYS A 4 -25.77 -76.12 36.16
CA LYS A 4 -27.17 -76.44 36.53
C LYS A 4 -27.71 -75.46 37.59
N SER A 5 -27.81 -74.17 37.26
CA SER A 5 -28.66 -73.25 38.04
C SER A 5 -29.22 -72.15 37.14
N ILE A 6 -30.53 -71.94 37.23
CA ILE A 6 -31.28 -70.93 36.48
C ILE A 6 -30.77 -69.52 36.85
N GLN A 7 -30.35 -69.31 38.09
CA GLN A 7 -29.77 -68.04 38.55
C GLN A 7 -28.47 -67.68 37.81
N THR A 8 -27.58 -68.65 37.57
CA THR A 8 -26.31 -68.39 36.88
C THR A 8 -26.54 -67.99 35.41
N LYS A 9 -27.58 -68.53 34.77
CA LYS A 9 -27.98 -68.13 33.41
C LYS A 9 -28.50 -66.69 33.36
N ILE A 10 -29.32 -66.29 34.33
CA ILE A 10 -29.88 -64.92 34.42
C ILE A 10 -28.76 -63.90 34.63
N VAL A 11 -27.83 -64.19 35.56
CA VAL A 11 -26.70 -63.29 35.85
C VAL A 11 -25.78 -63.14 34.64
N LEU A 12 -25.50 -64.23 33.91
CA LEU A 12 -24.70 -64.18 32.68
C LEU A 12 -25.36 -63.30 31.60
N ILE A 13 -26.66 -63.46 31.37
CA ILE A 13 -27.40 -62.68 30.36
C ILE A 13 -27.46 -61.20 30.75
N ALA A 14 -27.74 -60.90 32.02
CA ALA A 14 -27.79 -59.53 32.53
C ALA A 14 -26.42 -58.84 32.42
N GLY A 15 -25.34 -59.53 32.79
CA GLY A 15 -23.97 -59.03 32.63
C GLY A 15 -23.60 -58.79 31.17
N LEU A 16 -23.95 -59.72 30.27
CA LEU A 16 -23.73 -59.57 28.83
C LEU A 16 -24.48 -58.34 28.27
N CYS A 17 -25.72 -58.16 28.70
CA CYS A 17 -26.54 -57.03 28.32
C CYS A 17 -25.92 -55.71 28.80
N LEU A 18 -25.46 -55.65 30.05
CA LEU A 18 -24.81 -54.47 30.60
C LEU A 18 -23.52 -54.10 29.83
N ILE A 19 -22.68 -55.10 29.55
CA ILE A 19 -21.44 -54.90 28.76
C ILE A 19 -21.78 -54.40 27.36
N SER A 20 -22.79 -54.97 26.71
CA SER A 20 -23.22 -54.52 25.37
C SER A 20 -23.69 -53.07 25.37
N ALA A 21 -24.45 -52.65 26.39
CA ALA A 21 -24.91 -51.28 26.53
C ALA A 21 -23.74 -50.29 26.71
N VAL A 22 -22.74 -50.64 27.53
CA VAL A 22 -21.54 -49.82 27.73
C VAL A 22 -20.74 -49.69 26.43
N ILE A 23 -20.51 -50.80 25.71
CA ILE A 23 -19.77 -50.78 24.43
C ILE A 23 -20.48 -49.89 23.40
N LEU A 24 -21.80 -50.00 23.28
CA LEU A 24 -22.58 -49.16 22.37
C LEU A 24 -22.51 -47.68 22.75
N LEU A 25 -22.64 -47.35 24.04
CA LEU A 25 -22.58 -45.97 24.52
C LEU A 25 -21.21 -45.34 24.27
N VAL A 26 -20.13 -46.05 24.62
CA VAL A 26 -18.76 -45.57 24.43
C VAL A 26 -18.43 -45.46 22.93
N GLY A 27 -18.83 -46.45 22.12
CA GLY A 27 -18.64 -46.40 20.67
C GLY A 27 -19.36 -45.21 20.04
N TYR A 28 -20.60 -44.95 20.44
CA TYR A 28 -21.34 -43.76 19.99
C TYR A 28 -20.68 -42.46 20.46
N GLY A 29 -20.24 -42.39 21.71
CA GLY A 29 -19.55 -41.22 22.26
C GLY A 29 -18.24 -40.91 21.51
N LEU A 30 -17.45 -41.93 21.19
CA LEU A 30 -16.22 -41.76 20.40
C LEU A 30 -16.51 -41.33 18.96
N TYR A 31 -17.53 -41.90 18.32
CA TYR A 31 -17.96 -41.52 16.98
C TYR A 31 -18.48 -40.06 16.94
N SER A 32 -19.35 -39.72 17.88
CA SER A 32 -19.92 -38.38 18.03
C SER A 32 -18.84 -37.33 18.36
N SER A 33 -17.89 -37.67 19.23
CA SER A 33 -16.77 -36.78 19.59
C SER A 33 -15.85 -36.52 18.39
N LYS A 34 -15.55 -37.54 17.57
CA LYS A 34 -14.77 -37.37 16.34
C LYS A 34 -15.49 -36.49 15.32
N SER A 35 -16.77 -36.76 15.06
CA SER A 35 -17.58 -35.93 14.16
C SER A 35 -17.68 -34.48 14.64
N THR A 36 -17.73 -34.25 15.96
CA THR A 36 -17.77 -32.91 16.54
C THR A 36 -16.42 -32.21 16.41
N GLN A 37 -15.30 -32.90 16.63
CA GLN A 37 -13.97 -32.35 16.43
C GLN A 37 -13.72 -31.92 14.97
N ASP A 38 -14.16 -32.72 14.01
CA ASP A 38 -13.98 -32.42 12.59
C ASP A 38 -14.76 -31.14 12.20
N VAL A 39 -16.00 -31.00 12.67
CA VAL A 39 -16.81 -29.78 12.44
C VAL A 39 -16.19 -28.56 13.12
N VAL A 40 -15.82 -28.66 14.40
CA VAL A 40 -15.20 -27.54 15.13
C VAL A 40 -13.88 -27.14 14.49
N SER A 41 -13.04 -28.10 14.09
CA SER A 41 -11.77 -27.83 13.40
C SER A 41 -11.98 -27.11 12.07
N SER A 42 -12.97 -27.54 11.29
CA SER A 42 -13.33 -26.90 10.02
C SER A 42 -13.79 -25.46 10.22
N GLU A 43 -14.68 -25.22 11.19
CA GLU A 43 -15.20 -23.87 11.49
C GLU A 43 -14.13 -22.94 12.06
N VAL A 44 -13.26 -23.45 12.92
CA VAL A 44 -12.12 -22.66 13.42
C VAL A 44 -11.16 -22.34 12.28
N SER A 45 -10.91 -23.28 11.38
CA SER A 45 -10.05 -23.07 10.21
C SER A 45 -10.64 -22.02 9.24
N SER A 46 -11.95 -22.06 8.99
CA SER A 46 -12.62 -21.07 8.14
C SER A 46 -12.57 -19.67 8.77
N LEU A 47 -12.90 -19.55 10.06
CA LEU A 47 -12.82 -18.28 10.81
C LEU A 47 -11.39 -17.72 10.84
N LEU A 48 -10.39 -18.57 11.09
CA LEU A 48 -8.99 -18.15 11.05
C LEU A 48 -8.58 -17.68 9.65
N THR A 49 -9.06 -18.33 8.60
CA THR A 49 -8.78 -17.94 7.21
C THR A 49 -9.39 -16.58 6.90
N GLU A 50 -10.64 -16.34 7.29
CA GLU A 50 -11.34 -15.07 7.11
C GLU A 50 -10.63 -13.93 7.88
N LEU A 51 -10.34 -14.15 9.17
CA LEU A 51 -9.62 -13.17 10.00
C LEU A 51 -8.23 -12.85 9.44
N ASN A 52 -7.50 -13.86 8.94
CA ASN A 52 -6.20 -13.64 8.34
C ASN A 52 -6.32 -12.87 7.02
N MET A 53 -7.33 -13.15 6.20
CA MET A 53 -7.58 -12.41 4.96
C MET A 53 -7.90 -10.95 5.25
N GLU A 54 -8.77 -10.67 6.21
CA GLU A 54 -9.10 -9.31 6.65
C GLU A 54 -7.84 -8.57 7.14
N ARG A 55 -7.01 -9.22 7.97
CA ARG A 55 -5.74 -8.65 8.44
C ARG A 55 -4.77 -8.35 7.30
N LEU A 56 -4.67 -9.26 6.32
CA LEU A 56 -3.83 -9.05 5.14
C LEU A 56 -4.33 -7.88 4.30
N GLN A 57 -5.64 -7.73 4.12
CA GLN A 57 -6.22 -6.59 3.41
C GLN A 57 -5.98 -5.27 4.14
N ASN A 58 -6.14 -5.24 5.46
CA ASN A 58 -5.86 -4.07 6.28
C ASN A 58 -4.38 -3.67 6.19
N LEU A 59 -3.46 -4.64 6.32
CA LEU A 59 -2.02 -4.40 6.17
C LEU A 59 -1.68 -3.91 4.75
N ALA A 60 -2.26 -4.52 3.72
CA ALA A 60 -2.06 -4.08 2.34
C ALA A 60 -2.57 -2.64 2.13
N GLY A 61 -3.71 -2.28 2.75
CA GLY A 61 -4.24 -0.93 2.75
C GLY A 61 -3.32 0.09 3.43
N GLU A 62 -2.77 -0.26 4.60
CA GLU A 62 -1.81 0.57 5.32
C GLU A 62 -0.52 0.83 4.52
N GLN A 63 0.06 -0.23 3.94
CA GLN A 63 1.26 -0.12 3.11
C GLN A 63 0.99 0.68 1.82
N SER A 64 -0.17 0.46 1.19
CA SER A 64 -0.59 1.24 0.02
C SER A 64 -0.78 2.71 0.36
N GLY A 65 -1.35 3.02 1.53
CA GLY A 65 -1.48 4.38 2.04
C GLY A 65 -0.13 5.06 2.26
N THR A 66 0.85 4.33 2.77
CA THR A 66 2.22 4.84 2.95
C THR A 66 2.86 5.19 1.60
N ILE A 67 2.77 4.31 0.61
CA ILE A 67 3.28 4.56 -0.75
C ILE A 67 2.54 5.76 -1.39
N GLN A 68 1.22 5.83 -1.23
CA GLN A 68 0.42 6.93 -1.74
C GLN A 68 0.83 8.27 -1.12
N ALA A 69 1.12 8.31 0.19
CA ALA A 69 1.54 9.53 0.86
C ALA A 69 2.88 10.07 0.31
N GLU A 70 3.86 9.20 0.09
CA GLU A 70 5.15 9.57 -0.50
C GLU A 70 4.99 10.12 -1.94
N LEU A 71 4.17 9.46 -2.77
CA LEU A 71 3.87 9.93 -4.12
C LEU A 71 3.09 11.25 -4.12
N ALA A 72 2.15 11.41 -3.19
CA ALA A 72 1.36 12.63 -3.06
C ALA A 72 2.25 13.84 -2.71
N LEU A 73 3.24 13.64 -1.82
CA LEU A 73 4.21 14.68 -1.46
C LEU A 73 5.03 15.13 -2.69
N ALA A 74 5.51 14.19 -3.51
CA ALA A 74 6.23 14.51 -4.74
C ALA A 74 5.34 15.26 -5.77
N LEU A 75 4.10 14.81 -5.95
CA LEU A 75 3.15 15.43 -6.88
C LEU A 75 2.71 16.82 -6.41
N ASP A 76 2.54 17.02 -5.11
CA ASP A 76 2.17 18.32 -4.55
C ASP A 76 3.30 19.34 -4.68
N ALA A 77 4.56 18.93 -4.43
CA ALA A 77 5.72 19.77 -4.68
C ALA A 77 5.82 20.18 -6.17
N ALA A 78 5.66 19.22 -7.09
CA ALA A 78 5.68 19.49 -8.52
C ALA A 78 4.55 20.44 -8.96
N ARG A 79 3.32 20.20 -8.48
CA ARG A 79 2.16 21.07 -8.77
C ARG A 79 2.34 22.47 -8.20
N THR A 80 2.86 22.59 -6.98
CA THR A 80 3.13 23.88 -6.35
C THR A 80 4.19 24.67 -7.12
N MET A 81 5.26 24.02 -7.58
CA MET A 81 6.25 24.66 -8.46
C MET A 81 5.61 25.10 -9.78
N ALA A 82 4.83 24.24 -10.43
CA ALA A 82 4.15 24.57 -11.68
C ALA A 82 3.23 25.79 -11.54
N ASN A 83 2.39 25.82 -10.50
CA ASN A 83 1.52 26.96 -10.19
C ASN A 83 2.33 28.24 -9.91
N THR A 84 3.46 28.11 -9.20
CA THR A 84 4.34 29.26 -8.93
C THR A 84 4.95 29.81 -10.21
N PHE A 85 5.42 28.93 -11.10
CA PHE A 85 6.01 29.32 -12.38
C PHE A 85 4.97 29.90 -13.35
N GLU A 86 3.75 29.37 -13.35
CA GLU A 86 2.63 29.86 -14.16
C GLU A 86 2.32 31.34 -13.87
N VAL A 87 2.35 31.72 -12.58
CA VAL A 87 2.09 33.11 -12.17
C VAL A 87 3.05 34.11 -12.83
N SER A 88 4.28 33.71 -13.14
CA SER A 88 5.23 34.57 -13.88
C SER A 88 4.77 34.93 -15.31
N LYS A 89 3.80 34.17 -15.85
CA LYS A 89 3.24 34.39 -17.20
C LYS A 89 1.91 35.14 -17.17
N PHE A 90 1.35 35.40 -15.99
CA PHE A 90 0.14 36.20 -15.86
C PHE A 90 0.45 37.70 -16.00
N LYS A 91 -0.41 38.39 -16.74
CA LYS A 91 -0.41 39.86 -16.82
C LYS A 91 -1.42 40.38 -15.80
N PRO A 92 -0.98 41.06 -14.71
CA PRO A 92 -1.90 41.60 -13.73
C PRO A 92 -2.83 42.65 -14.37
N LYS A 93 -4.13 42.57 -14.04
CA LYS A 93 -5.14 43.53 -14.54
C LYS A 93 -5.10 44.87 -13.79
N ASP A 94 -4.42 44.93 -12.64
CA ASP A 94 -4.35 46.09 -11.75
C ASP A 94 -3.20 47.05 -12.10
N GLY A 95 -2.55 46.87 -13.26
CA GLY A 95 -1.46 47.73 -13.73
C GLY A 95 -0.13 47.52 -12.99
N LYS A 96 -0.06 46.58 -12.06
CA LYS A 96 1.23 46.16 -11.46
C LYS A 96 2.02 45.34 -12.48
N GLY A 97 3.35 45.45 -12.41
CA GLY A 97 4.24 44.60 -13.20
C GLY A 97 3.97 43.12 -12.92
N ALA A 98 4.07 42.30 -13.96
CA ALA A 98 4.01 40.84 -13.80
C ALA A 98 5.15 40.38 -12.87
N LEU A 99 4.94 39.24 -12.20
CA LEU A 99 5.99 38.61 -11.41
C LEU A 99 7.11 38.18 -12.37
N ASP A 100 8.29 38.78 -12.25
CA ASP A 100 9.43 38.44 -13.07
C ASP A 100 10.21 37.27 -12.45
N ILE A 101 10.05 36.09 -13.04
CA ILE A 101 10.83 34.89 -12.70
C ILE A 101 11.68 34.51 -13.90
N GLY A 102 12.97 34.81 -13.83
CA GLY A 102 13.97 34.42 -14.81
C GLY A 102 14.54 33.02 -14.58
N ARG A 103 15.48 32.62 -15.46
CA ARG A 103 16.12 31.30 -15.46
C ARG A 103 16.83 30.99 -14.13
N ASP A 104 17.54 31.96 -13.57
CA ASP A 104 18.26 31.80 -12.29
C ASP A 104 17.30 31.61 -11.11
N GLN A 105 16.19 32.35 -11.09
CA GLN A 105 15.17 32.19 -10.05
C GLN A 105 14.47 30.83 -10.16
N LEU A 106 14.21 30.34 -11.38
CA LEU A 106 13.68 28.99 -11.60
C LEU A 106 14.63 27.92 -11.05
N ASN A 107 15.92 28.01 -11.38
CA ASN A 107 16.94 27.09 -10.85
C ASN A 107 17.03 27.15 -9.32
N ALA A 108 16.96 28.35 -8.74
CA ALA A 108 16.98 28.52 -7.29
C ALA A 108 15.76 27.87 -6.60
N ILE A 109 14.57 27.99 -7.20
CA ILE A 109 13.34 27.35 -6.70
C ILE A 109 13.47 25.82 -6.79
N LEU A 110 13.87 25.29 -7.94
CA LEU A 110 14.11 23.86 -8.14
C LEU A 110 15.10 23.31 -7.11
N LEU A 111 16.24 23.99 -6.94
CA LEU A 111 17.27 23.62 -5.96
C LEU A 111 16.74 23.68 -4.52
N ASN A 112 15.94 24.68 -4.18
CA ASN A 112 15.37 24.79 -2.84
C ASN A 112 14.39 23.64 -2.55
N VAL A 113 13.53 23.31 -3.51
CA VAL A 113 12.60 22.18 -3.38
C VAL A 113 13.35 20.86 -3.24
N LEU A 114 14.41 20.64 -4.03
CA LEU A 114 15.26 19.46 -3.92
C LEU A 114 15.93 19.37 -2.54
N LYS A 115 16.52 20.46 -2.05
CA LYS A 115 17.15 20.51 -0.72
C LYS A 115 16.17 20.32 0.44
N ARG A 116 14.91 20.75 0.28
CA ARG A 116 13.88 20.62 1.31
C ARG A 116 13.22 19.24 1.33
N ASN A 117 13.35 18.46 0.26
CA ASN A 117 12.76 17.13 0.12
C ASN A 117 13.87 16.12 -0.17
N THR A 118 14.56 15.68 0.88
CA THR A 118 15.74 14.79 0.76
C THR A 118 15.42 13.41 0.19
N SER A 119 14.15 13.03 0.08
CA SER A 119 13.72 11.80 -0.59
C SER A 119 13.66 11.94 -2.11
N PHE A 120 13.74 13.16 -2.66
CA PHE A 120 13.70 13.38 -4.11
C PHE A 120 15.06 13.11 -4.72
N ASN A 121 15.08 12.31 -5.78
CA ASN A 121 16.29 12.10 -6.59
C ASN A 121 16.65 13.32 -7.45
N GLY A 122 15.66 14.17 -7.76
CA GLY A 122 15.88 15.35 -8.59
C GLY A 122 14.62 16.18 -8.81
N THR A 123 14.83 17.38 -9.34
CA THR A 123 13.81 18.30 -9.80
C THR A 123 14.15 18.79 -11.20
N TYR A 124 13.15 18.97 -12.05
CA TYR A 124 13.35 19.45 -13.41
C TYR A 124 12.20 20.32 -13.86
N SER A 125 12.45 21.09 -14.92
CA SER A 125 11.42 21.83 -15.63
C SER A 125 11.77 21.87 -17.11
N CYS A 126 10.78 21.75 -17.99
CA CYS A 126 10.96 21.77 -19.43
C CYS A 126 10.07 22.84 -20.04
N TRP A 127 10.68 23.84 -20.66
CA TRP A 127 9.96 24.97 -21.25
C TRP A 127 9.93 24.89 -22.76
N GLU A 128 8.89 25.42 -23.39
CA GLU A 128 8.86 25.62 -24.83
C GLU A 128 9.94 26.64 -25.26
N PRO A 129 10.42 26.60 -26.52
CA PRO A 129 11.38 27.57 -27.03
C PRO A 129 10.90 29.00 -26.78
N ASN A 130 11.79 29.85 -26.25
CA ASN A 130 11.54 31.26 -25.95
C ASN A 130 10.43 31.54 -24.91
N ALA A 131 9.93 30.55 -24.18
CA ALA A 131 8.81 30.71 -23.26
C ALA A 131 9.14 31.42 -21.94
N ILE A 132 10.41 31.43 -21.54
CA ILE A 132 10.84 32.11 -20.30
C ILE A 132 10.94 33.61 -20.50
N ASP A 133 11.85 34.03 -21.37
CA ASP A 133 12.32 35.41 -21.51
C ASP A 133 12.39 35.86 -22.98
N GLY A 134 12.03 35.00 -23.93
CA GLY A 134 12.18 35.29 -25.36
C GLY A 134 13.63 35.38 -25.85
N ALA A 135 14.59 34.98 -25.02
CA ALA A 135 16.01 35.24 -25.22
C ALA A 135 16.85 33.96 -25.33
N ASP A 136 16.25 32.82 -25.71
CA ASP A 136 16.97 31.53 -25.81
C ASP A 136 18.28 31.68 -26.59
N GLU A 137 18.29 32.46 -27.68
CA GLU A 137 19.47 32.64 -28.52
C GLU A 137 20.70 33.20 -27.78
N ASN A 138 20.47 33.99 -26.72
CA ASN A 138 21.52 34.56 -25.87
C ASN A 138 22.08 33.56 -24.86
N PHE A 139 21.40 32.44 -24.65
CA PHE A 139 21.73 31.40 -23.68
C PHE A 139 22.14 30.08 -24.35
N ARG A 140 22.74 30.12 -25.54
CA ARG A 140 23.37 28.95 -26.19
C ARG A 140 24.66 28.52 -25.48
N VAL A 141 24.51 28.09 -24.23
CA VAL A 141 25.58 27.68 -23.33
C VAL A 141 25.23 26.32 -22.74
N ASN A 142 26.23 25.47 -22.49
CA ASN A 142 26.00 24.16 -21.86
C ASN A 142 26.03 24.26 -20.33
N LYS A 143 25.15 25.08 -19.74
CA LYS A 143 25.18 25.37 -18.31
C LYS A 143 23.79 25.71 -17.78
N ASP A 144 23.55 25.42 -16.50
CA ASP A 144 22.38 25.88 -15.74
C ASP A 144 21.04 25.51 -16.40
N GLY A 145 20.99 24.38 -17.11
CA GLY A 145 19.79 23.90 -17.81
C GLY A 145 19.59 24.47 -19.21
N ASN A 146 20.53 25.24 -19.75
CA ASN A 146 20.43 25.78 -21.11
C ASN A 146 21.01 24.81 -22.14
N ASN A 147 20.36 24.74 -23.30
CA ASN A 147 20.85 23.94 -24.42
C ASN A 147 22.00 24.68 -25.17
N PRO A 148 23.15 24.05 -25.44
CA PRO A 148 24.27 24.71 -26.11
C PRO A 148 24.02 25.14 -27.56
N THR A 149 23.03 24.54 -28.24
CA THR A 149 22.73 24.82 -29.66
C THR A 149 21.57 25.80 -29.80
N THR A 150 20.50 25.61 -29.04
CA THR A 150 19.27 26.40 -29.15
C THR A 150 19.13 27.45 -28.06
N GLY A 151 19.79 27.25 -26.91
CA GLY A 151 19.62 28.01 -25.68
C GLY A 151 18.25 27.84 -25.01
N ARG A 152 17.48 26.84 -25.44
CA ARG A 152 16.25 26.40 -24.79
C ARG A 152 16.51 26.03 -23.33
N PHE A 153 15.61 26.46 -22.43
CA PHE A 153 15.71 26.22 -21.00
C PHE A 153 15.01 24.91 -20.58
N THR A 154 15.79 23.92 -20.17
CA THR A 154 15.34 22.63 -19.66
C THR A 154 16.21 22.17 -18.49
N PRO A 155 16.17 22.85 -17.33
CA PRO A 155 16.98 22.48 -16.17
C PRO A 155 16.60 21.13 -15.58
N LEU A 156 17.63 20.39 -15.18
CA LEU A 156 17.58 19.19 -14.36
C LEU A 156 18.60 19.35 -13.23
N LEU A 157 18.15 19.19 -11.99
CA LEU A 157 18.98 19.16 -10.79
C LEU A 157 18.75 17.83 -10.09
N ASP A 158 19.80 17.09 -9.82
CA ASP A 158 19.81 15.83 -9.09
C ASP A 158 20.56 15.97 -7.74
N THR A 159 20.28 15.07 -6.81
CA THR A 159 20.95 14.99 -5.49
C THR A 159 22.31 14.30 -5.55
#